data_AF-A0A7W1DAR1-F1
#
_entry.id   AF-A0A7W1DAR1-F1
#
_cell.length_a   1.000
_cell.length_b   1.000
_cell.length_c   1.000
_cell.angle_alpha   90.00
_cell.angle_beta   90.00
_cell.angle_gamma   90.00
#
_symmetry.space_group_name_H-M   'P 1'
#
loop_
_entity.id
_entity.type
_entity.pdbx_description
1 polymer ?
#
loop_
_entity_poly.entity_id
_entity_poly.type
_entity_poly.pdbx_seq_one_letter_code
_entity_poly.pdbx_strand_id
1 'polypeptide(L)'
;MKIEEAITFFLSLSSDEQEKFLAHFLHYLTIVARDSYETGTQNITNQPKIRAVNEIQHQISSHLLALLEDNTERFPDEVLRFLVAA
;
A
#
# COMPACT_ATOMS: atom_id res chain seq x y z
N MET A 1 7.93 6.05 -14.42
CA MET A 1 8.17 4.63 -14.16
C MET A 1 6.92 3.89 -14.59
N LYS A 2 7.06 2.91 -15.48
CA LYS A 2 5.94 2.03 -15.83
C LYS A 2 5.68 1.08 -14.67
N ILE A 3 4.46 0.58 -14.59
CA ILE A 3 4.02 -0.26 -13.47
C ILE A 3 4.87 -1.54 -13.40
N GLU A 4 5.20 -2.12 -14.54
CA GLU A 4 6.05 -3.30 -14.67
C GLU A 4 7.48 -3.03 -14.17
N GLU A 5 7.99 -1.81 -14.37
CA GLU A 5 9.29 -1.38 -13.85
C GLU A 5 9.25 -1.23 -12.31
N ALA A 6 8.14 -0.73 -11.76
CA ALA A 6 7.93 -0.60 -10.32
C ALA A 6 7.90 -1.97 -9.63
N ILE A 7 7.18 -2.91 -10.24
CA ILE A 7 7.10 -4.31 -9.79
C ILE A 7 8.47 -4.96 -9.83
N THR A 8 9.18 -4.83 -10.95
CA THR A 8 10.53 -5.38 -11.12
C THR A 8 11.50 -4.80 -10.09
N PHE A 9 11.44 -3.49 -9.85
CA PHE A 9 12.24 -2.84 -8.83
C PHE A 9 11.93 -3.40 -7.44
N PHE A 10 10.66 -3.45 -7.04
CA PHE A 10 10.28 -3.97 -5.72
C PHE A 10 10.72 -5.43 -5.52
N LEU A 11 10.55 -6.29 -6.52
CA LEU A 11 10.98 -7.68 -6.46
C LEU A 11 12.50 -7.85 -6.38
N SER A 12 13.28 -6.84 -6.79
CA SER A 12 14.74 -6.85 -6.68
C SER A 12 15.26 -6.46 -5.30
N LEU A 13 14.41 -5.93 -4.42
CA LEU A 13 14.74 -5.55 -3.05
C LEU A 13 14.89 -6.79 -2.15
N SER A 14 15.79 -6.72 -1.16
CA SER A 14 15.85 -7.67 -0.05
C SER A 14 14.59 -7.62 0.82
N SER A 15 14.35 -8.61 1.69
CA SER A 15 13.16 -8.63 2.57
C SER A 15 13.06 -7.36 3.41
N ASP A 16 14.13 -7.00 4.12
CA ASP A 16 14.21 -5.76 4.92
C ASP A 16 13.91 -4.50 4.10
N GLU A 17 14.34 -4.45 2.85
CA GLU A 17 14.09 -3.32 1.95
C GLU A 17 12.63 -3.30 1.46
N GLN A 18 12.05 -4.46 1.18
CA GLN A 18 10.63 -4.59 0.85
C GLN A 18 9.75 -4.16 2.03
N GLU A 19 10.06 -4.61 3.24
CA GLU A 19 9.34 -4.24 4.46
C GLU A 19 9.36 -2.72 4.68
N LYS A 20 10.54 -2.10 4.59
CA LYS A 20 10.68 -0.64 4.70
C LYS A 20 9.92 0.08 3.60
N PHE A 21 10.01 -0.40 2.37
CA PHE A 21 9.29 0.18 1.23
C PHE A 21 7.78 0.17 1.48
N LEU A 22 7.20 -0.97 1.88
CA LEU A 22 5.77 -1.09 2.15
C LEU A 22 5.35 -0.22 3.34
N ALA A 23 6.15 -0.15 4.41
CA ALA A 23 5.90 0.72 5.56
C ALA A 23 5.88 2.21 5.16
N HIS A 24 6.84 2.65 4.34
CA HIS A 24 6.86 4.00 3.79
C HIS A 24 5.65 4.27 2.89
N PHE A 25 5.25 3.28 2.08
CA PHE A 25 4.11 3.43 1.19
C PHE A 25 2.78 3.52 1.95
N LEU A 26 2.59 2.71 3.00
CA LEU A 26 1.46 2.82 3.93
C LEU A 26 1.37 4.21 4.55
N HIS A 27 2.49 4.77 5.01
CA HIS A 27 2.54 6.12 5.55
C HIS A 27 2.11 7.15 4.49
N TYR A 28 2.62 7.05 3.26
CA TYR A 28 2.24 7.94 2.18
C TYR A 28 0.73 7.89 1.87
N LEU A 29 0.12 6.70 1.89
CA LEU A 29 -1.32 6.55 1.69
C LEU A 29 -2.15 7.28 2.76
N THR A 30 -1.67 7.40 4.00
CA THR A 30 -2.34 8.21 5.03
C THR A 30 -2.39 9.69 4.65
N ILE A 31 -1.34 10.19 3.97
CA ILE A 31 -1.27 11.56 3.49
C ILE A 31 -2.22 11.74 2.30
N VAL A 32 -2.26 10.78 1.37
CA VAL A 32 -3.15 10.80 0.20
C VAL A 32 -4.62 10.76 0.60
N ALA A 33 -4.99 9.99 1.64
CA ALA A 33 -6.37 9.95 2.15
C ALA A 33 -6.80 11.26 2.84
N ARG A 34 -5.85 12.09 3.30
CA ARG A 34 -6.13 13.26 4.14
C ARG A 34 -6.99 14.32 3.44
N ASP A 35 -6.89 14.44 2.12
CA ASP A 35 -7.69 15.39 1.35
C ASP A 35 -9.17 14.98 1.18
N SER A 36 -9.52 13.77 1.62
CA SER A 36 -10.89 13.25 1.58
C SER A 36 -11.71 13.64 2.82
N TYR A 37 -11.10 14.35 3.77
CA TYR A 37 -11.77 14.91 4.95
C TYR A 37 -12.08 16.38 4.76
N GLU A 38 -13.21 16.84 5.30
CA GLU A 38 -13.50 18.26 5.42
C GLU A 38 -12.61 18.87 6.51
N THR A 39 -12.02 20.03 6.22
CA THR A 39 -11.10 20.68 7.14
C THR A 39 -11.83 21.14 8.41
N GLY A 40 -11.33 20.72 9.57
CA GLY A 40 -11.87 21.14 10.87
C GLY A 40 -13.13 20.39 11.33
N THR A 41 -13.56 19.36 10.59
CA THR A 41 -14.69 18.51 10.98
C THR A 41 -14.30 17.03 10.90
N GLN A 42 -15.24 16.13 11.23
CA GLN A 42 -15.10 14.68 11.02
C GLN A 42 -15.77 14.21 9.73
N ASN A 43 -16.25 15.13 8.90
CA ASN A 43 -16.98 14.80 7.69
C ASN A 43 -16.03 14.35 6.58
N ILE A 44 -16.53 13.48 5.70
CA ILE A 44 -15.81 12.96 4.54
C ILE A 44 -16.35 13.66 3.28
N THR A 45 -15.47 14.31 2.53
CA THR A 45 -15.78 15.01 1.27
C THR A 45 -15.71 14.08 0.06
N ASN A 46 -14.92 12.99 0.12
CA ASN A 46 -14.78 12.02 -0.97
C ASN A 46 -14.77 10.57 -0.45
N GLN A 47 -15.96 10.00 -0.23
CA GLN A 47 -16.12 8.63 0.27
C GLN A 47 -15.54 7.55 -0.66
N PRO A 48 -15.70 7.61 -2.00
CA PRO A 48 -15.09 6.62 -2.88
C PRO A 48 -13.57 6.58 -2.76
N LYS A 49 -12.92 7.76 -2.71
CA LYS A 49 -11.45 7.85 -2.59
C LYS A 49 -10.94 7.22 -1.30
N ILE A 50 -11.50 7.62 -0.14
CA ILE A 50 -11.03 7.09 1.14
C ILE A 50 -11.25 5.58 1.26
N ARG A 51 -12.35 5.05 0.69
CA ARG A 51 -12.57 3.59 0.64
C ARG A 51 -11.51 2.88 -0.20
N ALA A 52 -11.17 3.42 -1.37
CA ALA A 52 -10.13 2.85 -2.22
C ALA A 52 -8.75 2.86 -1.52
N VAL A 53 -8.39 3.98 -0.87
CA VAL A 53 -7.12 4.08 -0.14
C VAL A 53 -7.09 3.11 1.04
N ASN A 54 -8.17 2.99 1.81
CA ASN A 54 -8.24 2.06 2.94
C ASN A 54 -8.10 0.60 2.51
N GLU A 55 -8.69 0.22 1.38
CA GLU A 55 -8.56 -1.14 0.84
C GLU A 55 -7.11 -1.44 0.44
N ILE A 56 -6.45 -0.49 -0.23
CA ILE A 56 -5.02 -0.62 -0.59
C ILE A 56 -4.17 -0.72 0.69
N GLN A 57 -4.45 0.09 1.71
CA GLN A 57 -3.74 0.01 3.00
C GLN A 57 -3.94 -1.34 3.69
N HIS A 58 -5.16 -1.88 3.69
CA HIS A 58 -5.46 -3.19 4.27
C HIS A 58 -4.66 -4.31 3.58
N GLN A 59 -4.58 -4.27 2.25
CA GLN A 59 -3.87 -5.27 1.47
C GLN A 59 -2.34 -5.19 1.67
N ILE A 60 -1.77 -3.98 1.60
CA ILE A 60 -0.33 -3.79 1.82
C ILE A 60 0.07 -4.16 3.24
N SER A 61 -0.72 -3.78 4.25
CA SER A 61 -0.42 -4.10 5.64
C SER A 61 -0.48 -5.60 5.91
N SER A 62 -1.43 -6.31 5.29
CA SER A 62 -1.48 -7.79 5.33
C SER A 62 -0.22 -8.41 4.74
N HIS A 63 0.26 -7.90 3.61
CA HIS A 63 1.50 -8.39 2.99
C HIS A 63 2.74 -8.09 3.83
N LEU A 64 2.86 -6.87 4.37
CA LEU A 64 3.94 -6.50 5.26
C LEU A 64 3.97 -7.40 6.50
N LEU A 65 2.80 -7.72 7.08
CA LEU A 65 2.72 -8.64 8.22
C LEU A 65 3.24 -10.03 7.85
N ALA A 66 2.84 -10.56 6.68
CA ALA A 66 3.34 -11.85 6.21
C ALA A 66 4.86 -11.89 6.01
N LEU A 67 5.47 -10.79 5.51
CA LEU A 67 6.92 -10.66 5.39
C LEU A 67 7.59 -10.65 6.77
N LEU A 68 7.07 -9.87 7.71
CA LEU A 68 7.61 -9.75 9.07
C LEU A 68 7.51 -11.06 9.88
N GLU A 69 6.51 -11.88 9.58
CA GLU A 69 6.30 -13.19 10.23
C GLU A 69 7.09 -14.33 9.57
N ASP A 70 7.88 -14.05 8.52
CA ASP A 70 8.58 -15.03 7.68
C ASP A 70 7.64 -16.14 7.17
N ASN A 71 6.37 -15.79 6.97
CA ASN A 71 5.33 -16.74 6.59
C ASN A 71 5.43 -17.04 5.09
N THR A 72 6.01 -18.20 4.78
CA THR A 72 6.21 -18.70 3.42
C THR A 72 4.93 -19.14 2.70
N GLU A 73 3.76 -19.17 3.36
CA GLU A 73 2.45 -19.24 2.66
C GLU A 73 2.18 -17.89 1.98
N ARG A 74 2.98 -17.61 0.95
CA ARG A 74 2.92 -16.40 0.15
C ARG A 74 1.53 -16.29 -0.46
N PHE A 75 0.86 -15.18 -0.18
CA PHE A 75 -0.09 -14.67 -1.16
C PHE A 75 0.68 -14.48 -2.47
N PRO A 76 0.22 -15.10 -3.59
CA PRO A 76 0.90 -14.98 -4.87
C PRO A 76 0.97 -13.51 -5.28
N ASP A 77 1.78 -13.22 -6.30
CA ASP A 77 2.18 -11.91 -6.85
C ASP A 77 1.07 -10.85 -7.09
N GLU A 78 -0.17 -11.10 -6.67
CA GLU A 78 -1.31 -10.19 -6.69
C GLU A 78 -1.14 -8.95 -5.80
N VAL A 79 -0.28 -8.95 -4.78
CA VAL A 79 0.02 -7.72 -4.02
C VAL A 79 0.68 -6.66 -4.90
N LEU A 80 1.43 -7.09 -5.91
CA LEU A 80 2.06 -6.19 -6.88
C LEU A 80 1.04 -5.48 -7.78
N ARG A 81 -0.21 -5.98 -7.85
CA ARG A 81 -1.30 -5.29 -8.54
C ARG A 81 -1.63 -3.93 -7.92
N PHE A 82 -1.16 -3.61 -6.71
CA PHE A 82 -1.43 -2.33 -6.06
C PHE A 82 -0.40 -1.24 -6.38
N LEU A 83 0.76 -1.59 -6.95
CA LEU A 83 1.62 -0.63 -7.64
C LEU A 83 0.96 -0.05 -8.91
N VAL A 84 -0.13 -0.67 -9.37
CA VAL A 84 -0.89 -0.35 -10.59
C VAL A 84 -2.04 0.64 -10.32
N ALA A 85 -2.49 0.80 -9.07
CA ALA A 85 -3.73 1.50 -8.72
C ALA A 85 -3.47 2.85 -8.02
N ALA A 86 -2.86 3.80 -8.74
CA ALA A 86 -2.83 5.22 -8.38
C ALA A 86 -2.96 6.08 -9.63
#